data_AF-A0A7C0ZVN6-F1
#
_entry.id   AF-A0A7C0ZVN6-F1
#
_cell.length_a   1.000
_cell.length_b   1.000
_cell.length_c   1.000
_cell.angle_alpha   90.00
_cell.angle_beta   90.00
_cell.angle_gamma   90.00
#
_symmetry.space_group_name_H-M   'P 1'
#
loop_
_entity.id
_entity.type
_entity.pdbx_description
1 polymer ?
#
loop_
_entity_poly.entity_id
_entity_poly.type
_entity_poly.pdbx_seq_one_letter_code
_entity_poly.pdbx_strand_id
1 'polypeptide(L)'
;ASLRKQGSEVGSKVREIAVAVESLHFRYDGGFELVDVGFEARRGDVTCIVGPNGSGKTTLLKLVAGILKPQEGKITVLGGKPSLSKVAFVMQNPEYQFVARRVVEDVAASYVAKGLSREEALKKAYRDLELAGLSHIAECSPFELSQGQKRIVSILSVLALNRELILMDEPTYGLDRRYSVKVAQQAESMAREGKAVLLVTHDTWLVPLICDRLIALREGRVVYAGSLKGFLERGDLLAETAFAAPPGLAELVQMCGDVGLALKVYRRIMGAVDGSVL
;
A
#
# COMPACT_ATOMS: atom_id res chain seq x y z
N ALA A 1 4.89 44.75 28.99
CA ALA A 1 5.32 43.36 29.24
C ALA A 1 4.08 42.47 29.27
N SER A 2 3.71 41.93 28.11
CA SER A 2 2.51 41.08 27.95
C SER A 2 2.79 40.04 26.87
N LEU A 3 3.52 38.99 27.26
CA LEU A 3 3.73 37.80 26.46
C LEU A 3 2.41 37.00 26.45
N ARG A 4 1.59 37.22 25.42
CA ARG A 4 0.48 36.31 25.10
C ARG A 4 1.04 35.09 24.38
N LYS A 5 0.88 33.94 25.03
CA LYS A 5 1.04 32.60 24.50
C LYS A 5 0.31 32.47 23.15
N GLN A 6 1.06 32.31 22.07
CA GLN A 6 0.57 31.61 20.88
C GLN A 6 0.91 30.13 21.07
N GLY A 7 -0.01 29.41 21.72
CA GLY A 7 -0.06 27.96 21.58
C GLY A 7 -0.61 27.67 20.18
N SER A 8 0.24 27.21 19.28
CA SER A 8 -0.18 26.68 17.99
C SER A 8 -0.89 25.33 18.22
N GLU A 9 -2.19 25.36 18.39
CA GLU A 9 -3.03 24.17 18.25
C GLU A 9 -2.92 23.68 16.80
N VAL A 10 -2.15 22.62 16.60
CA VAL A 10 -2.13 21.85 15.35
C VAL A 10 -3.48 21.14 15.27
N GLY A 11 -4.47 21.82 14.69
CA GLY A 11 -5.77 21.23 14.41
C GLY A 11 -5.60 20.02 13.48
N SER A 12 -5.83 18.83 14.02
CA SER A 12 -5.92 17.59 13.24
C SER A 12 -7.14 17.69 12.32
N LYS A 13 -6.95 18.14 11.08
CA LYS A 13 -7.98 18.00 10.04
C LYS A 13 -8.30 16.50 9.93
N VAL A 14 -9.50 16.13 10.36
CA VAL A 14 -10.02 14.77 10.24
C VAL A 14 -10.07 14.43 8.75
N ARG A 15 -9.13 13.60 8.30
CA ARG A 15 -9.01 13.20 6.88
C ARG A 15 -10.24 12.37 6.49
N GLU A 16 -10.76 12.59 5.28
CA GLU A 16 -11.95 11.90 4.76
C GLU A 16 -11.74 10.38 4.68
N ILE A 17 -12.76 9.60 5.04
CA ILE A 17 -12.72 8.13 5.00
C ILE A 17 -12.84 7.65 3.55
N ALA A 18 -11.85 6.90 3.08
CA ALA A 18 -11.86 6.29 1.75
C ALA A 18 -12.40 4.86 1.78
N VAL A 19 -12.13 4.12 2.86
CA VAL A 19 -12.62 2.76 3.09
C VAL A 19 -13.15 2.66 4.52
N ALA A 20 -14.38 2.19 4.66
CA ALA A 20 -14.97 1.81 5.94
C ALA A 20 -15.42 0.35 5.86
N VAL A 21 -15.00 -0.44 6.85
CA VAL A 21 -15.40 -1.84 7.01
C VAL A 21 -16.06 -2.00 8.37
N GLU A 22 -17.27 -2.53 8.40
CA GLU A 22 -18.13 -2.62 9.58
C GLU A 22 -18.62 -4.06 9.77
N SER A 23 -18.24 -4.70 10.89
CA SER A 23 -18.61 -6.06 11.30
C SER A 23 -18.62 -7.07 10.15
N LEU A 24 -17.51 -7.10 9.41
CA LEU A 24 -17.35 -7.90 8.21
C LEU A 24 -17.14 -9.38 8.56
N HIS A 25 -17.97 -10.25 7.97
CA HIS A 25 -17.76 -11.70 7.98
C HIS A 25 -17.64 -12.25 6.56
N PHE A 26 -16.70 -13.15 6.36
CA PHE A 26 -16.46 -13.82 5.09
C PHE A 26 -15.84 -15.19 5.34
N ARG A 27 -16.23 -16.21 4.57
CA ARG A 27 -15.69 -17.56 4.67
C ARG A 27 -15.54 -18.15 3.28
N TYR A 28 -14.40 -18.80 3.02
CA TYR A 28 -14.23 -19.67 1.86
C TYR A 28 -14.81 -21.06 2.15
N ASP A 29 -15.26 -21.76 1.10
CA ASP A 29 -15.73 -23.14 1.20
C ASP A 29 -14.69 -24.10 1.83
N GLY A 30 -13.40 -23.74 1.77
CA GLY A 30 -12.27 -24.49 2.35
C GLY A 30 -11.89 -24.14 3.81
N GLY A 31 -12.71 -23.38 4.54
CA GLY A 31 -12.61 -23.24 6.00
C GLY A 31 -11.90 -22.00 6.56
N PHE A 32 -11.22 -21.19 5.73
CA PHE A 32 -10.72 -19.89 6.19
C PHE A 32 -11.89 -18.90 6.36
N GLU A 33 -11.86 -18.11 7.44
CA GLU A 33 -12.85 -17.07 7.70
C GLU A 33 -12.24 -15.74 8.19
N LEU A 34 -12.91 -14.64 7.84
CA LEU A 34 -12.82 -13.33 8.48
C LEU A 34 -14.01 -13.21 9.44
N VAL A 35 -13.76 -12.75 10.66
CA VAL A 35 -14.77 -12.69 11.72
C VAL A 35 -14.77 -11.31 12.37
N ASP A 36 -15.91 -10.63 12.30
CA ASP A 36 -16.15 -9.30 12.90
C ASP A 36 -15.02 -8.31 12.61
N VAL A 37 -14.63 -8.24 11.34
CA VAL A 37 -13.55 -7.35 10.91
C VAL A 37 -14.09 -5.93 10.76
N GLY A 38 -13.47 -4.97 11.45
CA GLY A 38 -13.82 -3.55 11.35
C GLY A 38 -12.59 -2.66 11.33
N PHE A 39 -12.55 -1.69 10.41
CA PHE A 39 -11.51 -0.66 10.34
C PHE A 39 -11.90 0.48 9.39
N GLU A 40 -11.14 1.57 9.47
CA GLU A 40 -11.19 2.67 8.51
C GLU A 40 -9.81 2.93 7.89
N ALA A 41 -9.79 3.24 6.60
CA ALA A 41 -8.65 3.82 5.92
C ALA A 41 -9.05 5.16 5.29
N ARG A 42 -8.15 6.15 5.38
CA ARG A 42 -8.46 7.54 5.07
C ARG A 42 -7.62 8.04 3.90
N ARG A 43 -8.18 9.01 3.17
CA ARG A 43 -7.44 9.79 2.17
C ARG A 43 -6.25 10.46 2.84
N GLY A 44 -5.12 10.52 2.16
CA GLY A 44 -3.92 11.13 2.73
C GLY A 44 -3.01 10.15 3.49
N ASP A 45 -3.52 8.97 3.85
CA ASP A 45 -2.80 7.98 4.65
C ASP A 45 -2.34 6.80 3.78
N VAL A 46 -1.15 6.29 4.08
CA VAL A 46 -0.78 4.91 3.77
C VAL A 46 -1.19 4.03 4.95
N THR A 47 -2.16 3.15 4.71
CA THR A 47 -2.64 2.17 5.67
C THR A 47 -2.00 0.82 5.39
N CYS A 48 -1.08 0.36 6.24
CA CYS A 48 -0.48 -0.95 6.13
C CYS A 48 -1.33 -2.02 6.82
N ILE A 49 -1.49 -3.16 6.16
CA ILE A 49 -2.15 -4.35 6.69
C ILE A 49 -1.10 -5.44 6.91
N VAL A 50 -0.89 -5.82 8.17
CA VAL A 50 0.15 -6.78 8.59
C VAL A 50 -0.46 -7.98 9.30
N GLY A 51 0.35 -9.03 9.48
CA GLY A 51 -0.02 -10.22 10.23
C GLY A 51 0.52 -11.51 9.59
N PRO A 52 0.35 -12.66 10.25
CA PRO A 52 0.90 -13.93 9.77
C PRO A 52 0.33 -14.37 8.42
N ASN A 53 1.00 -15.32 7.76
CA ASN A 53 0.44 -15.97 6.57
C ASN A 53 -0.89 -16.67 6.92
N GLY A 54 -1.86 -16.56 6.01
CA GLY A 54 -3.20 -17.10 6.25
C GLY A 54 -4.07 -16.26 7.21
N SER A 55 -3.65 -15.08 7.67
CA SER A 55 -4.49 -14.24 8.55
C SER A 55 -5.65 -13.52 7.84
N GLY A 56 -5.70 -13.57 6.51
CA GLY A 56 -6.78 -12.98 5.71
C GLY A 56 -6.47 -11.66 4.99
N LYS A 57 -5.22 -11.19 5.02
CA LYS A 57 -4.81 -9.89 4.44
C LYS A 57 -5.21 -9.72 2.97
N THR A 58 -4.82 -10.68 2.12
CA THR A 58 -5.18 -10.70 0.68
C THR A 58 -6.69 -10.81 0.47
N THR A 59 -7.38 -11.64 1.28
CA THR A 59 -8.84 -11.79 1.23
C THR A 59 -9.54 -10.46 1.55
N LEU A 60 -9.04 -9.74 2.55
CA LEU A 60 -9.53 -8.43 2.92
C LEU A 60 -9.36 -7.41 1.79
N LEU A 61 -8.20 -7.35 1.15
CA LEU A 61 -8.00 -6.49 -0.03
C LEU A 61 -8.95 -6.86 -1.18
N LYS A 62 -9.16 -8.15 -1.45
CA LYS A 62 -10.10 -8.59 -2.50
C LYS A 62 -11.55 -8.22 -2.20
N LEU A 63 -11.95 -8.21 -0.92
CA LEU A 63 -13.26 -7.74 -0.48
C LEU A 63 -13.40 -6.22 -0.66
N VAL A 64 -12.38 -5.44 -0.28
CA VAL A 64 -12.33 -3.98 -0.50
C VAL A 64 -12.31 -3.64 -1.99
N ALA A 65 -11.63 -4.45 -2.82
CA ALA A 65 -11.63 -4.30 -4.27
C ALA A 65 -12.98 -4.65 -4.92
N GLY A 66 -13.90 -5.31 -4.19
CA GLY A 66 -15.17 -5.82 -4.73
C GLY A 66 -15.02 -7.05 -5.63
N ILE A 67 -13.88 -7.75 -5.56
CA ILE A 67 -13.66 -9.04 -6.24
C ILE A 67 -14.42 -10.15 -5.49
N LEU A 68 -14.40 -10.09 -4.16
CA LEU A 68 -15.18 -10.96 -3.29
C LEU A 68 -16.36 -10.18 -2.72
N LYS A 69 -17.40 -10.89 -2.30
CA LYS A 69 -18.55 -10.32 -1.60
C LYS A 69 -18.58 -10.81 -0.16
N PRO A 70 -18.84 -9.93 0.81
CA PRO A 70 -19.02 -10.33 2.18
C PRO A 70 -20.28 -11.19 2.33
N GLN A 71 -20.29 -12.06 3.34
CA GLN A 71 -21.49 -12.79 3.75
C GLN A 71 -22.33 -11.92 4.70
N GLU A 72 -21.66 -11.23 5.62
CA GLU A 72 -22.27 -10.29 6.56
C GLU A 72 -21.39 -9.04 6.72
N GLY A 73 -21.97 -7.99 7.28
CA GLY A 73 -21.31 -6.70 7.45
C GLY A 73 -21.37 -5.83 6.20
N LYS A 74 -20.67 -4.70 6.26
CA LYS A 74 -20.70 -3.66 5.23
C LYS A 74 -19.30 -3.16 4.90
N ILE A 75 -19.06 -2.99 3.61
CA ILE A 75 -17.85 -2.34 3.09
C ILE A 75 -18.31 -1.12 2.29
N THR A 76 -17.77 0.06 2.62
CA THR A 76 -17.98 1.30 1.88
C THR A 76 -16.64 1.76 1.32
N VAL A 77 -16.56 1.95 0.00
CA VAL A 77 -15.39 2.41 -0.74
C VAL A 77 -15.74 3.69 -1.49
N LEU A 78 -15.05 4.78 -1.15
CA LEU A 78 -15.24 6.12 -1.73
C LEU A 78 -16.72 6.51 -1.75
N GLY A 79 -17.40 6.35 -0.60
CA GLY A 79 -18.82 6.69 -0.42
C GLY A 79 -19.83 5.72 -1.05
N GLY A 80 -19.41 4.61 -1.66
CA GLY A 80 -20.33 3.63 -2.25
C GLY A 80 -19.90 2.18 -2.09
N LYS A 81 -20.53 1.26 -2.84
CA LYS A 81 -20.15 -0.16 -2.80
C LYS A 81 -18.75 -0.39 -3.39
N PRO A 82 -18.04 -1.44 -2.92
CA PRO A 82 -16.79 -1.91 -3.52
C PRO A 82 -16.95 -2.23 -5.00
N SER A 83 -15.96 -1.87 -5.81
CA SER A 83 -15.92 -2.21 -7.22
C SER A 83 -14.49 -2.07 -7.73
N LEU A 84 -14.07 -3.03 -8.56
CA LEU A 84 -12.75 -3.00 -9.18
C LEU A 84 -12.57 -1.75 -10.05
N SER A 85 -13.65 -1.21 -10.62
CA SER A 85 -13.64 0.02 -11.41
C SER A 85 -13.28 1.28 -10.61
N LYS A 86 -13.37 1.24 -9.27
CA LYS A 86 -13.09 2.39 -8.39
C LYS A 86 -11.67 2.40 -7.84
N VAL A 87 -10.95 1.29 -7.96
CA VAL A 87 -9.67 1.07 -7.28
C VAL A 87 -8.57 0.71 -8.27
N ALA A 88 -7.34 1.08 -7.93
CA ALA A 88 -6.16 0.58 -8.60
C ALA A 88 -5.61 -0.56 -7.75
N PHE A 89 -5.68 -1.81 -8.23
CA PHE A 89 -5.29 -2.98 -7.43
C PHE A 89 -4.03 -3.65 -7.99
N VAL A 90 -2.92 -3.53 -7.27
CA VAL A 90 -1.68 -4.28 -7.54
C VAL A 90 -1.81 -5.65 -6.88
N MET A 91 -1.85 -6.70 -7.69
CA MET A 91 -2.05 -8.07 -7.22
C MET A 91 -0.72 -8.73 -6.84
N GLN A 92 -0.78 -9.72 -5.96
CA GLN A 92 0.39 -10.48 -5.56
C GLN A 92 1.09 -11.17 -6.74
N ASN A 93 0.35 -11.66 -7.73
CA ASN A 93 0.91 -12.27 -8.95
C ASN A 93 0.77 -11.29 -10.13
N PRO A 94 1.87 -10.66 -10.59
CA PRO A 94 1.84 -9.68 -11.70
C PRO A 94 1.25 -10.25 -12.99
N GLU A 95 1.48 -11.53 -13.26
CA GLU A 95 1.09 -12.19 -14.50
C GLU A 95 -0.42 -12.21 -14.73
N TYR A 96 -1.22 -12.15 -13.66
CA TYR A 96 -2.68 -12.10 -13.76
C TYR A 96 -3.21 -10.72 -14.16
N GLN A 97 -2.33 -9.71 -14.24
CA GLN A 97 -2.71 -8.33 -14.57
C GLN A 97 -2.41 -7.95 -16.01
N PHE A 98 -1.51 -8.68 -16.69
CA PHE A 98 -1.11 -8.35 -18.05
C PHE A 98 -2.22 -8.66 -19.05
N VAL A 99 -2.56 -7.68 -19.87
CA VAL A 99 -3.63 -7.75 -20.87
C VAL A 99 -3.12 -7.56 -22.30
N ALA A 100 -1.88 -7.11 -22.48
CA ALA A 100 -1.28 -6.90 -23.79
C ALA A 100 -0.06 -7.80 -24.06
N ARG A 101 0.34 -7.85 -25.33
CA ARG A 101 1.49 -8.64 -25.79
C ARG A 101 2.82 -7.91 -25.68
N ARG A 102 2.81 -6.58 -25.53
CA ARG A 102 3.99 -5.75 -25.35
C ARG A 102 3.88 -4.97 -24.07
N VAL A 103 4.99 -4.78 -23.36
CA VAL A 103 5.06 -4.03 -22.10
C VAL A 103 4.49 -2.62 -22.24
N VAL A 104 4.87 -1.89 -23.30
CA VAL A 104 4.36 -0.54 -23.53
C VAL A 104 2.86 -0.51 -23.79
N GLU A 105 2.33 -1.52 -24.50
CA GLU A 105 0.89 -1.62 -24.76
C GLU A 105 0.10 -1.97 -23.51
N ASP A 106 0.69 -2.75 -22.61
CA ASP A 106 0.08 -3.12 -21.35
C ASP A 106 -0.11 -1.89 -20.44
N VAL A 107 0.96 -1.11 -20.27
CA VAL A 107 0.90 0.16 -19.52
C VAL A 107 -0.05 1.15 -20.19
N ALA A 108 -0.01 1.24 -21.53
CA ALA A 108 -0.89 2.11 -22.30
C ALA A 108 -2.37 1.73 -22.19
N ALA A 109 -2.70 0.44 -22.01
CA ALA A 109 -4.09 -0.01 -21.89
C ALA A 109 -4.82 0.67 -20.73
N SER A 110 -4.14 0.90 -19.61
CA SER A 110 -4.70 1.63 -18.46
C SER A 110 -4.95 3.10 -18.75
N TYR A 111 -4.11 3.74 -19.56
CA TYR A 111 -4.35 5.11 -20.02
C TYR A 111 -5.53 5.20 -20.99
N VAL A 112 -5.65 4.25 -21.90
CA VAL A 112 -6.81 4.15 -22.81
C VAL A 112 -8.10 3.92 -22.01
N ALA A 113 -8.08 3.09 -20.96
CA ALA A 113 -9.22 2.88 -20.07
C ALA A 113 -9.68 4.15 -19.34
N LYS A 114 -8.84 5.18 -19.27
CA LYS A 114 -9.19 6.52 -18.74
C LYS A 114 -9.69 7.50 -19.81
N GLY A 115 -9.74 7.08 -21.06
CA GLY A 115 -10.23 7.89 -22.18
C GLY A 115 -9.14 8.62 -22.96
N LEU A 116 -7.86 8.30 -22.78
CA LEU A 116 -6.81 8.85 -23.66
C LEU A 116 -6.84 8.18 -25.03
N SER A 117 -6.43 8.91 -26.06
CA SER A 117 -6.18 8.30 -27.37
C SER A 117 -5.03 7.29 -27.28
N ARG A 118 -5.02 6.31 -28.18
CA ARG A 118 -3.94 5.30 -28.22
C ARG A 118 -2.55 5.93 -28.36
N GLU A 119 -2.43 6.99 -29.16
CA GLU A 119 -1.16 7.68 -29.38
C GLU A 119 -0.67 8.36 -28.09
N GLU A 120 -1.54 9.09 -27.39
CA GLU A 120 -1.19 9.73 -26.12
C GLU A 120 -0.88 8.72 -25.02
N ALA A 121 -1.65 7.63 -24.97
CA ALA A 121 -1.44 6.53 -24.03
C ALA A 121 -0.07 5.87 -24.21
N LEU A 122 0.36 5.60 -25.46
CA LEU A 122 1.69 5.07 -25.75
C LEU A 122 2.79 6.06 -25.37
N LYS A 123 2.64 7.36 -25.68
CA LYS A 123 3.62 8.38 -25.29
C LYS A 123 3.82 8.43 -23.77
N LYS A 124 2.73 8.35 -22.99
CA LYS A 124 2.81 8.28 -21.53
C LYS A 124 3.44 6.98 -21.05
N ALA A 125 3.06 5.84 -21.63
CA ALA A 125 3.63 4.54 -21.28
C ALA A 125 5.14 4.48 -21.48
N TYR A 126 5.67 4.97 -22.61
CA TYR A 126 7.12 5.05 -22.82
C TYR A 126 7.82 5.92 -21.77
N ARG A 127 7.23 7.07 -21.42
CA ARG A 127 7.77 7.97 -20.39
C ARG A 127 7.81 7.31 -19.01
N ASP A 128 6.75 6.59 -18.63
CA ASP A 128 6.70 5.90 -17.34
C ASP A 128 7.73 4.76 -17.28
N LEU A 129 7.90 4.02 -18.37
CA LEU A 129 8.93 2.99 -18.49
C LEU A 129 10.34 3.60 -18.43
N GLU A 130 10.56 4.75 -19.06
CA GLU A 130 11.83 5.48 -19.00
C GLU A 130 12.17 5.92 -17.58
N LEU A 131 11.24 6.54 -16.87
CA LEU A 131 11.40 6.94 -15.47
C LEU A 131 11.66 5.73 -14.54
N ALA A 132 11.14 4.57 -14.91
CA ALA A 132 11.38 3.32 -14.19
C ALA A 132 12.71 2.62 -14.58
N GLY A 133 13.44 3.12 -15.59
CA GLY A 133 14.66 2.48 -16.12
C GLY A 133 14.40 1.24 -16.99
N LEU A 134 13.20 1.13 -17.54
CA LEU A 134 12.69 -0.05 -18.27
C LEU A 134 12.46 0.21 -19.77
N SER A 135 12.98 1.30 -20.34
CA SER A 135 12.82 1.60 -21.78
C SER A 135 13.28 0.45 -22.69
N HIS A 136 14.33 -0.27 -22.29
CA HIS A 136 14.93 -1.36 -23.07
C HIS A 136 14.02 -2.59 -23.22
N ILE A 137 12.99 -2.74 -22.38
CA ILE A 137 12.01 -3.84 -22.46
C ILE A 137 10.63 -3.40 -22.96
N ALA A 138 10.47 -2.15 -23.39
CA ALA A 138 9.16 -1.59 -23.74
C ALA A 138 8.45 -2.41 -24.85
N GLU A 139 9.21 -2.98 -25.77
CA GLU A 139 8.72 -3.78 -26.90
C GLU A 139 8.67 -5.29 -26.62
N CYS A 140 9.21 -5.75 -25.49
CA CYS A 140 9.23 -7.16 -25.12
C CYS A 140 7.85 -7.67 -24.68
N SER A 141 7.70 -8.99 -24.66
CA SER A 141 6.54 -9.62 -24.02
C SER A 141 6.62 -9.50 -22.50
N PRO A 142 5.54 -9.10 -21.79
CA PRO A 142 5.51 -9.10 -20.32
C PRO A 142 5.85 -10.47 -19.70
N PHE A 143 5.60 -11.55 -20.43
CA PHE A 143 5.84 -12.92 -19.97
C PHE A 143 7.32 -13.34 -20.03
N GLU A 144 8.14 -12.64 -20.81
CA GLU A 144 9.59 -12.89 -20.96
C GLU A 144 10.44 -12.15 -19.92
N LEU A 145 9.84 -11.24 -19.16
CA LEU A 145 10.53 -10.40 -18.20
C LEU A 145 10.98 -11.20 -16.95
N SER A 146 12.03 -10.71 -16.28
CA SER A 146 12.36 -11.18 -14.93
C SER A 146 11.24 -10.86 -13.94
N GLN A 147 11.17 -11.57 -12.81
CA GLN A 147 10.09 -11.36 -11.83
C GLN A 147 10.05 -9.93 -11.26
N GLY A 148 11.22 -9.32 -11.02
CA GLY A 148 11.28 -7.93 -10.58
C GLY A 148 10.78 -6.96 -11.65
N GLN A 149 11.13 -7.17 -12.92
CA GLN A 149 10.61 -6.37 -14.03
C GLN A 149 9.09 -6.54 -14.18
N LYS A 150 8.57 -7.77 -14.11
CA LYS A 150 7.12 -8.03 -14.12
C LYS A 150 6.40 -7.25 -13.03
N ARG A 151 6.97 -7.23 -11.81
CA ARG A 151 6.42 -6.49 -10.67
C ARG A 151 6.39 -4.98 -10.92
N ILE A 152 7.49 -4.39 -11.37
CA ILE A 152 7.53 -2.94 -11.64
C ILE A 152 6.56 -2.58 -12.76
N VAL A 153 6.52 -3.34 -13.86
CA VAL A 153 5.58 -3.12 -14.96
C VAL A 153 4.14 -3.22 -14.48
N SER A 154 3.78 -4.23 -13.67
CA SER A 154 2.40 -4.37 -13.18
C SER A 154 2.00 -3.22 -12.25
N ILE A 155 2.91 -2.71 -11.42
CA ILE A 155 2.70 -1.52 -10.62
C ILE A 155 2.45 -0.31 -11.53
N LEU A 156 3.31 -0.07 -12.54
CA LEU A 156 3.13 1.04 -13.49
C LEU A 156 1.79 0.98 -14.22
N SER A 157 1.43 -0.20 -14.77
CA SER A 157 0.15 -0.40 -15.46
C SER A 157 -1.03 -0.09 -14.54
N VAL A 158 -1.00 -0.51 -13.28
CA VAL A 158 -2.09 -0.25 -12.32
C VAL A 158 -2.14 1.21 -11.91
N LEU A 159 -1.00 1.84 -11.64
CA LEU A 159 -0.93 3.24 -11.22
C LEU A 159 -1.34 4.20 -12.34
N ALA A 160 -1.12 3.83 -13.61
CA ALA A 160 -1.59 4.59 -14.77
C ALA A 160 -3.12 4.83 -14.76
N LEU A 161 -3.90 3.94 -14.13
CA LEU A 161 -5.36 4.11 -13.92
C LEU A 161 -5.70 5.36 -13.07
N ASN A 162 -4.75 5.86 -12.26
CA ASN A 162 -4.87 7.05 -11.42
C ASN A 162 -6.18 7.06 -10.61
N ARG A 163 -6.42 6.00 -9.84
CA ARG A 163 -7.59 5.89 -8.97
C ARG A 163 -7.31 6.56 -7.62
N GLU A 164 -8.40 7.00 -6.97
CA GLU A 164 -8.37 7.66 -5.67
C GLU A 164 -8.04 6.70 -4.51
N LEU A 165 -8.25 5.40 -4.72
CA LEU A 165 -7.90 4.33 -3.80
C LEU A 165 -6.97 3.35 -4.51
N ILE A 166 -5.79 3.15 -3.92
CA ILE A 166 -4.80 2.18 -4.38
C ILE A 166 -4.71 1.05 -3.36
N LEU A 167 -4.83 -0.18 -3.84
CA LEU A 167 -4.68 -1.40 -3.07
C LEU A 167 -3.42 -2.10 -3.57
N MET A 168 -2.53 -2.50 -2.67
CA MET A 168 -1.30 -3.20 -3.02
C MET A 168 -1.14 -4.46 -2.19
N ASP A 169 -1.03 -5.62 -2.84
CA ASP A 169 -0.81 -6.90 -2.18
C ASP A 169 0.62 -7.38 -2.40
N GLU A 170 1.45 -7.27 -1.35
CA GLU A 170 2.88 -7.62 -1.36
C GLU A 170 3.66 -6.99 -2.52
N PRO A 171 3.59 -5.66 -2.72
CA PRO A 171 4.12 -5.01 -3.92
C PRO A 171 5.65 -5.04 -4.00
N THR A 172 6.34 -5.30 -2.90
CA THR A 172 7.80 -5.37 -2.82
C THR A 172 8.35 -6.80 -2.92
N TYR A 173 7.48 -7.81 -2.96
CA TYR A 173 7.93 -9.19 -3.02
C TYR A 173 8.67 -9.49 -4.34
N GLY A 174 9.90 -10.00 -4.20
CA GLY A 174 10.80 -10.30 -5.31
C GLY A 174 11.56 -9.08 -5.86
N LEU A 175 11.43 -7.91 -5.23
CA LEU A 175 12.23 -6.73 -5.55
C LEU A 175 13.48 -6.65 -4.66
N ASP A 176 14.55 -6.09 -5.22
CA ASP A 176 15.67 -5.63 -4.40
C ASP A 176 15.27 -4.41 -3.56
N ARG A 177 16.11 -4.08 -2.58
CA ARG A 177 15.86 -2.99 -1.63
C ARG A 177 15.66 -1.63 -2.31
N ARG A 178 16.42 -1.34 -3.37
CA ARG A 178 16.35 -0.06 -4.09
C ARG A 178 14.96 0.12 -4.71
N TYR A 179 14.43 -0.90 -5.36
CA TYR A 179 13.09 -0.85 -5.93
C TYR A 179 11.99 -0.86 -4.85
N SER A 180 12.17 -1.61 -3.76
CA SER A 180 11.23 -1.58 -2.63
C SER A 180 11.10 -0.18 -2.02
N VAL A 181 12.20 0.56 -1.90
CA VAL A 181 12.20 1.97 -1.46
C VAL A 181 11.46 2.86 -2.47
N LYS A 182 11.66 2.67 -3.77
CA LYS A 182 10.91 3.42 -4.81
C LYS A 182 9.41 3.17 -4.74
N VAL A 183 8.98 1.93 -4.54
CA VAL A 183 7.55 1.58 -4.34
C VAL A 183 7.01 2.29 -3.09
N ALA A 184 7.78 2.29 -2.00
CA ALA A 184 7.44 3.00 -0.78
C ALA A 184 7.26 4.52 -1.01
N GLN A 185 8.23 5.15 -1.66
CA GLN A 185 8.19 6.58 -1.98
C GLN A 185 7.00 6.93 -2.87
N GLN A 186 6.68 6.08 -3.85
CA GLN A 186 5.53 6.27 -4.72
C GLN A 186 4.21 6.18 -3.93
N ALA A 187 4.08 5.20 -3.02
CA ALA A 187 2.92 5.07 -2.15
C ALA A 187 2.75 6.31 -1.25
N GLU A 188 3.84 6.80 -0.65
CA GLU A 188 3.82 8.01 0.17
C GLU A 188 3.45 9.25 -0.65
N SER A 189 4.00 9.39 -1.87
CA SER A 189 3.66 10.51 -2.77
C SER A 189 2.17 10.53 -3.11
N MET A 190 1.60 9.37 -3.46
CA MET A 190 0.16 9.26 -3.74
C MET A 190 -0.70 9.62 -2.54
N ALA A 191 -0.31 9.19 -1.34
CA ALA A 191 -0.98 9.57 -0.11
C ALA A 191 -0.90 11.10 0.08
N ARG A 192 0.27 11.72 -0.09
CA ARG A 192 0.43 13.18 0.00
C ARG A 192 -0.39 13.96 -1.03
N GLU A 193 -0.67 13.38 -2.20
CA GLU A 193 -1.59 13.91 -3.21
C GLU A 193 -3.08 13.81 -2.82
N GLY A 194 -3.41 13.22 -1.67
CA GLY A 194 -4.77 13.07 -1.17
C GLY A 194 -5.47 11.77 -1.55
N LYS A 195 -4.75 10.82 -2.16
CA LYS A 195 -5.26 9.46 -2.42
C LYS A 195 -5.20 8.63 -1.13
N ALA A 196 -5.95 7.54 -1.08
CA ALA A 196 -5.83 6.54 -0.02
C ALA A 196 -5.02 5.34 -0.54
N VAL A 197 -4.08 4.85 0.27
CA VAL A 197 -3.29 3.66 -0.07
C VAL A 197 -3.51 2.59 1.00
N LEU A 198 -3.93 1.40 0.62
CA LEU A 198 -3.94 0.22 1.49
C LEU A 198 -2.89 -0.76 0.98
N LEU A 199 -1.92 -1.10 1.83
CA LEU A 199 -0.78 -1.93 1.45
C LEU A 199 -0.69 -3.12 2.39
N VAL A 200 -0.90 -4.32 1.84
CA VAL A 200 -0.60 -5.57 2.53
C VAL A 200 0.87 -5.86 2.37
N THR A 201 1.55 -6.07 3.49
CA THR A 201 2.93 -6.55 3.48
C THR A 201 3.29 -7.30 4.75
N HIS A 202 4.21 -8.25 4.63
CA HIS A 202 4.96 -8.84 5.74
C HIS A 202 6.37 -8.25 5.88
N ASP A 203 6.77 -7.32 5.00
CA ASP A 203 8.07 -6.66 5.06
C ASP A 203 8.09 -5.63 6.20
N THR A 204 8.68 -6.04 7.32
CA THR A 204 8.80 -5.20 8.52
C THR A 204 9.77 -4.04 8.35
N TRP A 205 10.64 -4.04 7.33
CA TRP A 205 11.50 -2.90 6.99
C TRP A 205 10.73 -1.83 6.23
N LEU A 206 9.78 -2.23 5.39
CA LEU A 206 8.95 -1.32 4.60
C LEU A 206 7.96 -0.56 5.47
N VAL A 207 7.30 -1.25 6.42
CA VAL A 207 6.21 -0.67 7.23
C VAL A 207 6.63 0.64 7.93
N PRO A 208 7.75 0.73 8.67
CA PRO A 208 8.16 1.97 9.31
C PRO A 208 8.46 3.13 8.36
N LEU A 209 8.81 2.82 7.09
CA LEU A 209 9.11 3.83 6.08
C LEU A 209 7.86 4.58 5.62
N ILE A 210 6.76 3.87 5.43
CA ILE A 210 5.59 4.42 4.72
C ILE A 210 4.31 4.46 5.55
N CYS A 211 4.17 3.61 6.56
CA CYS A 211 2.91 3.40 7.25
C CYS A 211 2.54 4.60 8.14
N ASP A 212 1.39 5.20 7.87
CA ASP A 212 0.77 6.18 8.76
C ASP A 212 -0.19 5.48 9.74
N ARG A 213 -0.98 4.53 9.23
CA ARG A 213 -1.94 3.73 9.97
C ARG A 213 -1.69 2.25 9.76
N LEU A 214 -1.84 1.46 10.81
CA LEU A 214 -1.61 0.03 10.77
C LEU A 214 -2.87 -0.73 11.18
N ILE A 215 -3.18 -1.77 10.42
CA ILE A 215 -4.17 -2.78 10.74
C ILE A 215 -3.43 -4.09 10.89
N ALA A 216 -3.53 -4.72 12.05
CA ALA A 216 -2.95 -6.03 12.29
C ALA A 216 -4.04 -7.10 12.28
N LEU A 217 -3.87 -8.11 11.42
CA LEU A 217 -4.75 -9.26 11.34
C LEU A 217 -4.11 -10.51 11.93
N ARG A 218 -4.92 -11.26 12.67
CA ARG A 218 -4.57 -12.59 13.16
C ARG A 218 -5.81 -13.47 13.12
N GLU A 219 -5.67 -14.68 12.56
CA GLU A 219 -6.73 -15.70 12.55
C GLU A 219 -8.10 -15.13 12.10
N GLY A 220 -8.08 -14.31 11.05
CA GLY A 220 -9.31 -13.73 10.48
C GLY A 220 -9.88 -12.52 11.20
N ARG A 221 -9.24 -12.03 12.27
CA ARG A 221 -9.72 -10.92 13.09
C ARG A 221 -8.75 -9.75 13.06
N VAL A 222 -9.28 -8.54 13.22
CA VAL A 222 -8.46 -7.34 13.46
C VAL A 222 -8.11 -7.28 14.94
N VAL A 223 -6.83 -7.46 15.26
CA VAL A 223 -6.32 -7.36 16.65
C VAL A 223 -5.80 -5.97 16.98
N TYR A 224 -5.57 -5.14 15.96
CA TYR A 224 -5.18 -3.75 16.11
C TYR A 224 -5.59 -2.92 14.90
N ALA A 225 -6.09 -1.70 15.14
CA ALA A 225 -6.29 -0.68 14.12
C ALA A 225 -5.96 0.70 14.70
N GLY A 226 -4.91 1.34 14.21
CA GLY A 226 -4.43 2.59 14.81
C GLY A 226 -3.17 3.16 14.16
N SER A 227 -2.45 4.01 14.87
CA SER A 227 -1.16 4.55 14.41
C SER A 227 -0.06 3.50 14.47
N LEU A 228 0.93 3.56 13.57
CA LEU A 228 2.12 2.71 13.70
C LEU A 228 2.84 2.89 15.05
N LYS A 229 2.93 4.13 15.56
CA LYS A 229 3.55 4.42 16.87
C LYS A 229 2.92 3.58 17.98
N GLY A 230 1.60 3.68 18.14
CA GLY A 230 0.88 2.94 19.18
C GLY A 230 0.94 1.42 19.00
N PHE A 231 1.11 0.92 17.78
CA PHE A 231 1.35 -0.51 17.55
C PHE A 231 2.74 -0.95 18.04
N LEU A 232 3.78 -0.18 17.71
CA LEU A 232 5.16 -0.48 18.11
C LEU A 232 5.39 -0.39 19.63
N GLU A 233 4.56 0.40 20.34
CA GLU A 233 4.57 0.47 21.81
C GLU A 233 3.92 -0.76 22.48
N ARG A 234 3.25 -1.63 21.70
CA ARG A 234 2.51 -2.81 22.18
C ARG A 234 3.25 -4.10 21.85
N GLY A 235 4.22 -4.45 22.70
CA GLY A 235 5.06 -5.64 22.51
C GLY A 235 4.29 -6.96 22.44
N ASP A 236 3.14 -7.06 23.11
CA ASP A 236 2.21 -8.18 23.02
C ASP A 236 1.70 -8.37 21.58
N LEU A 237 1.27 -7.29 20.94
CA LEU A 237 0.77 -7.32 19.56
C LEU A 237 1.87 -7.64 18.54
N LEU A 238 3.10 -7.21 18.78
CA LEU A 238 4.23 -7.54 17.89
C LEU A 238 4.45 -9.05 17.84
N ALA A 239 4.45 -9.72 19.00
CA ALA A 239 4.62 -11.17 19.09
C ALA A 239 3.43 -11.91 18.46
N GLU A 240 2.20 -11.52 18.78
CA GLU A 240 0.99 -12.15 18.25
C GLU A 240 0.87 -12.06 16.73
N THR A 241 1.38 -11.00 16.13
CA THR A 241 1.26 -10.74 14.69
C THR A 241 2.48 -11.18 13.90
N ALA A 242 3.46 -11.80 14.58
CA ALA A 242 4.78 -12.14 14.04
C ALA A 242 5.50 -10.93 13.40
N PHE A 243 5.27 -9.73 13.94
CA PHE A 243 5.93 -8.51 13.48
C PHE A 243 7.24 -8.31 14.23
N ALA A 244 8.37 -8.55 13.56
CA ALA A 244 9.69 -8.22 14.07
C ALA A 244 10.11 -6.82 13.62
N ALA A 245 10.16 -5.86 14.54
CA ALA A 245 10.67 -4.52 14.23
C ALA A 245 12.10 -4.63 13.67
N PRO A 246 12.45 -3.85 12.62
CA PRO A 246 13.81 -3.86 12.08
C PRO A 246 14.84 -3.57 13.17
N PRO A 247 16.00 -4.27 13.21
CA PRO A 247 17.02 -4.06 14.23
C PRO A 247 17.41 -2.59 14.41
N GLY A 248 17.65 -1.88 13.30
CA GLY A 248 17.98 -0.45 13.35
C GLY A 248 16.86 0.43 13.90
N LEU A 249 15.58 0.05 13.73
CA LEU A 249 14.48 0.77 14.37
C LEU A 249 14.44 0.48 15.87
N ALA A 250 14.61 -0.78 16.27
CA ALA A 250 14.63 -1.18 17.67
C ALA A 250 15.75 -0.47 18.46
N GLU A 251 16.95 -0.38 17.87
CA GLU A 251 18.07 0.39 18.42
C GLU A 251 17.73 1.88 18.55
N LEU A 252 17.14 2.49 17.52
CA LEU A 252 16.73 3.90 17.57
C LEU A 252 15.67 4.14 18.66
N VAL A 253 14.74 3.23 18.88
CA VAL A 253 13.75 3.33 19.97
C VAL A 253 14.46 3.29 21.32
N GLN A 254 15.42 2.39 21.52
CA GLN A 254 16.21 2.32 22.75
C GLN A 254 17.04 3.59 22.99
N MET A 255 17.68 4.12 21.94
CA MET A 255 18.50 5.34 22.02
C MET A 255 17.67 6.60 22.26
N CYS A 256 16.52 6.73 21.59
CA CYS A 256 15.70 7.94 21.64
C CYS A 256 14.75 7.97 22.84
N GLY A 257 14.33 6.80 23.36
CA GLY A 257 13.29 6.70 24.37
C GLY A 257 11.88 7.12 23.90
N ASP A 258 11.72 7.50 22.62
CA ASP A 258 10.44 7.84 22.00
C ASP A 258 10.34 7.18 20.61
N VAL A 259 9.29 6.37 20.44
CA VAL A 259 9.02 5.65 19.18
C VAL A 259 8.75 6.60 18.02
N GLY A 260 8.11 7.75 18.26
CA GLY A 260 7.81 8.73 17.23
C GLY A 260 9.07 9.39 16.66
N LEU A 261 10.03 9.73 17.52
CA LEU A 261 11.33 10.26 17.13
C LEU A 261 12.15 9.20 16.40
N ALA A 262 12.19 7.97 16.92
CA ALA A 262 12.85 6.85 16.26
C ALA A 262 12.33 6.60 14.85
N LEU A 263 11.00 6.63 14.64
CA LEU A 263 10.38 6.50 13.32
C LEU A 263 10.80 7.64 12.37
N LYS A 264 10.83 8.89 12.84
CA LYS A 264 11.28 10.04 12.03
C LYS A 264 12.74 9.90 11.61
N VAL A 265 13.61 9.48 12.53
CA VAL A 265 15.03 9.25 12.26
C VAL A 265 15.21 8.08 11.29
N TYR A 266 14.50 6.98 11.51
CA TYR A 266 14.53 5.80 10.63
C TYR A 266 14.13 6.16 9.20
N ARG A 267 13.01 6.88 9.01
CA ARG A 267 12.58 7.38 7.69
C ARG A 267 13.62 8.28 7.04
N ARG A 268 14.26 9.17 7.80
CA ARG A 268 15.28 10.06 7.27
C ARG A 268 16.53 9.32 6.83
N ILE A 269 17.02 8.37 7.62
CA ILE A 269 18.20 7.56 7.29
C ILE A 269 17.89 6.73 6.05
N MET A 270 16.82 5.95 6.10
CA MET A 270 16.48 5.01 5.04
C MET A 270 16.05 5.71 3.74
N GLY A 271 15.40 6.87 3.85
CA GLY A 271 15.04 7.70 2.70
C GLY A 271 16.24 8.45 2.10
N ALA A 272 17.26 8.79 2.88
CA ALA A 272 18.49 9.42 2.40
C ALA A 272 19.47 8.42 1.78
N VAL A 273 19.47 7.16 2.24
CA VAL A 273 20.39 6.10 1.78
C VAL A 273 20.20 5.73 0.29
N ASP A 274 19.07 6.08 -0.34
CA ASP A 274 18.84 5.87 -1.78
C ASP A 274 18.58 7.17 -2.57
N GLY A 275 18.78 8.34 -1.94
CA GLY A 275 18.60 9.67 -2.57
C GLY A 275 19.73 10.10 -3.51
N SER A 276 20.77 9.27 -3.67
CA SER A 276 21.79 9.44 -4.70
C SER A 276 21.44 8.58 -5.93
N VAL A 277 21.38 9.25 -7.09
CA VAL A 277 21.12 8.76 -8.46
C VAL A 277 19.66 8.91 -8.93
N LEU A 278 19.36 10.15 -9.36
CA LEU A 278 18.70 10.41 -10.66
C LEU A 278 19.59 9.86 -11.78
#